data_AF-A1RUT9-F1
#
_entry.id   AF-A1RUT9-F1
#
_cell.length_a   1.000
_cell.length_b   1.000
_cell.length_c   1.000
_cell.angle_alpha   90.00
_cell.angle_beta   90.00
_cell.angle_gamma   90.00
#
_symmetry.space_group_name_H-M   'P 1'
#
loop_
_entity.id
_entity.type
_entity.pdbx_description
1 polymer ?
#
loop_
_entity_poly.entity_id
_entity_poly.type
_entity_poly.pdbx_seq_one_letter_code
_entity_poly.pdbx_strand_id
1 'polypeptide(L)'
;MKWSLYAILYLIGVLTLGLLLMGAEKTVAAALDIVFLIIAVVFFRLALKDVSAALDIASEERERAEYRMLQILLIIAFIMSAGVLAYGFLKALFPFVP
;
A
#
# COMPACT_ATOMS: atom_id res chain seq x y z
N MET A 1 -5.45 1.59 -16.04
CA MET A 1 -5.83 2.22 -14.73
C MET A 1 -6.62 1.32 -13.78
N LYS A 2 -7.21 0.19 -14.22
CA LYS A 2 -8.03 -0.68 -13.36
C LYS A 2 -7.26 -1.15 -12.11
N TRP A 3 -5.96 -1.41 -12.25
CA TRP A 3 -5.11 -1.88 -11.15
C TRP A 3 -4.72 -0.78 -10.19
N SER A 4 -4.57 0.46 -10.67
CA SER A 4 -4.29 1.63 -9.84
C SER A 4 -5.41 1.90 -8.85
N LEU A 5 -6.67 1.84 -9.29
CA LEU A 5 -7.84 2.00 -8.41
C LEU A 5 -7.92 0.87 -7.38
N TYR A 6 -7.72 -0.39 -7.79
CA TYR A 6 -7.75 -1.52 -6.85
C TYR A 6 -6.62 -1.45 -5.83
N ALA A 7 -5.41 -1.02 -6.22
CA ALA A 7 -4.32 -0.84 -5.28
C ALA A 7 -4.63 0.26 -4.27
N ILE A 8 -5.20 1.39 -4.70
CA ILE A 8 -5.60 2.47 -3.78
C ILE A 8 -6.65 1.98 -2.78
N LEU A 9 -7.72 1.33 -3.27
CA LEU A 9 -8.77 0.78 -2.41
C LEU A 9 -8.22 -0.27 -1.43
N TYR A 10 -7.32 -1.12 -1.90
CA TYR A 10 -6.66 -2.11 -1.07
C TYR A 10 -5.78 -1.47 0.02
N LEU A 11 -4.97 -0.46 -0.33
CA LEU A 11 -4.09 0.24 0.62
C LEU A 11 -4.91 0.98 1.69
N ILE A 12 -6.04 1.59 1.34
CA ILE A 12 -6.97 2.18 2.31
C ILE A 12 -7.55 1.10 3.24
N GLY A 13 -7.95 -0.05 2.69
CA GLY A 13 -8.44 -1.18 3.49
C GLY A 13 -7.38 -1.72 4.45
N VAL A 14 -6.14 -1.85 3.99
CA VAL A 14 -4.97 -2.26 4.80
C VAL A 14 -4.70 -1.27 5.93
N LEU A 15 -4.68 0.03 5.66
CA LEU A 15 -4.50 1.04 6.72
C LEU A 15 -5.60 0.94 7.78
N THR A 16 -6.84 0.72 7.35
CA THR A 16 -7.98 0.57 8.26
C THR A 16 -7.87 -0.71 9.11
N LEU A 17 -7.51 -1.83 8.49
CA LEU A 17 -7.36 -3.12 9.17
C LEU A 17 -6.14 -3.15 10.09
N GLY A 18 -5.00 -2.59 9.67
CA GLY A 18 -3.79 -2.50 10.50
C GLY A 18 -4.02 -1.71 11.79
N LEU A 19 -4.85 -0.66 11.76
CA LEU A 19 -5.28 0.07 12.95
C LEU A 19 -6.22 -0.76 13.84
N LEU A 20 -7.16 -1.50 13.23
CA LEU A 20 -8.11 -2.37 13.96
C LEU A 20 -7.41 -3.56 14.63
N LEU A 21 -6.32 -4.06 14.05
CA LEU A 21 -5.56 -5.21 14.56
C LEU A 21 -4.68 -4.88 15.77
N MET A 22 -4.52 -3.61 16.15
CA MET A 22 -3.74 -3.21 17.34
C MET A 22 -4.23 -3.83 18.66
N GLY A 23 -5.49 -4.30 18.72
CA GLY A 23 -6.07 -4.97 19.89
C GLY A 23 -6.18 -6.51 19.79
N ALA A 24 -5.71 -7.12 18.70
CA ALA A 24 -5.85 -8.56 18.45
C ALA A 24 -4.73 -9.40 19.09
N GLU A 25 -4.91 -10.73 19.14
CA GLU A 25 -3.84 -11.65 19.53
C GLU A 25 -2.59 -11.47 18.66
N LYS A 26 -1.44 -11.31 19.32
CA LYS A 26 -0.18 -10.87 18.70
C LYS A 26 0.28 -11.79 17.55
N THR A 27 0.14 -13.09 17.71
CA THR A 27 0.53 -14.08 16.69
C THR A 27 -0.35 -14.02 15.45
N VAL A 28 -1.66 -13.80 15.61
CA VAL A 28 -2.60 -13.68 14.48
C VAL A 28 -2.41 -12.36 13.76
N ALA A 29 -2.22 -11.26 14.51
CA ALA A 29 -1.93 -9.94 13.94
C ALA A 29 -0.65 -9.97 13.09
N ALA A 30 0.45 -10.53 13.61
CA ALA A 30 1.72 -10.61 12.89
C ALA A 30 1.61 -11.41 11.57
N ALA A 31 0.88 -12.53 11.59
CA ALA A 31 0.67 -13.33 10.38
C ALA A 31 -0.15 -12.58 9.32
N LEU A 32 -1.21 -11.89 9.75
CA LEU A 32 -2.04 -11.05 8.87
C LEU A 32 -1.26 -9.87 8.30
N ASP A 33 -0.42 -9.22 9.11
CA ASP A 33 0.40 -8.10 8.66
C ASP A 33 1.37 -8.49 7.55
N ILE A 34 2.03 -9.66 7.65
CA ILE A 34 2.87 -10.19 6.56
C ILE A 34 2.04 -10.43 5.30
N VAL A 35 0.90 -11.11 5.43
CA VAL A 35 0.05 -11.45 4.27
C VAL A 35 -0.41 -10.18 3.57
N PHE A 36 -0.86 -9.18 4.33
CA PHE A 36 -1.27 -7.90 3.78
C PHE A 36 -0.10 -7.13 3.14
N LEU A 37 1.10 -7.23 3.71
CA LEU A 37 2.28 -6.60 3.13
C LEU A 37 2.65 -7.22 1.78
N ILE A 38 2.59 -8.55 1.67
CA ILE A 38 2.86 -9.27 0.41
C ILE A 38 1.84 -8.85 -0.66
N ILE A 39 0.56 -8.84 -0.32
CA ILE A 39 -0.50 -8.43 -1.26
C ILE A 39 -0.32 -6.95 -1.63
N ALA A 40 0.01 -6.07 -0.68
CA ALA A 40 0.28 -4.65 -0.93
C ALA A 40 1.42 -4.47 -1.95
N VAL A 41 2.51 -5.23 -1.82
CA VAL A 41 3.65 -5.19 -2.76
C VAL A 41 3.24 -5.63 -4.15
N VAL A 42 2.47 -6.72 -4.28
CA VAL A 42 1.98 -7.22 -5.58
C VAL A 42 1.08 -6.19 -6.25
N PHE A 43 0.08 -5.66 -5.53
CA PHE A 43 -0.85 -4.67 -6.07
C PHE A 43 -0.15 -3.35 -6.42
N PHE A 44 0.76 -2.88 -5.57
CA PHE A 44 1.56 -1.70 -5.83
C PHE A 44 2.38 -1.84 -7.11
N ARG A 45 3.03 -2.99 -7.32
CA ARG A 45 3.81 -3.27 -8.54
C ARG A 45 2.93 -3.25 -9.79
N LEU A 46 1.75 -3.87 -9.73
CA LEU A 46 0.80 -3.87 -10.86
C LEU A 46 0.28 -2.47 -11.15
N ALA A 47 -0.08 -1.71 -10.11
CA ALA A 47 -0.57 -0.34 -10.22
C ALA A 47 0.49 0.62 -10.77
N LEU A 48 1.74 0.52 -10.30
CA LEU A 48 2.85 1.30 -10.84
C LEU A 48 3.07 1.03 -12.33
N LYS A 49 3.07 -0.25 -12.73
CA LYS A 49 3.21 -0.62 -14.14
C LYS A 49 2.10 -0.01 -15.00
N ASP A 50 0.87 -0.04 -14.50
CA ASP A 50 -0.32 0.50 -15.19
C ASP A 50 -0.23 2.04 -15.33
N VAL A 51 0.22 2.74 -14.28
CA VAL A 51 0.40 4.21 -14.32
C VAL A 51 1.59 4.61 -15.20
N SER A 52 2.70 3.88 -15.14
CA SER A 52 3.86 4.14 -16.02
C SER A 52 3.50 3.95 -17.49
N ALA A 53 2.76 2.89 -17.83
CA ALA A 53 2.28 2.71 -19.19
C ALA A 53 1.35 3.84 -19.64
N ALA A 54 0.48 4.34 -18.75
CA ALA A 54 -0.37 5.49 -19.06
C ALA A 54 0.45 6.78 -19.29
N LEU A 55 1.51 7.00 -18.50
CA LEU A 55 2.44 8.12 -18.67
C LEU A 55 3.18 8.08 -20.01
N ASP A 56 3.57 6.89 -20.47
CA ASP A 56 4.27 6.72 -21.75
C ASP A 56 3.36 7.01 -22.96
N ILE A 57 2.04 6.78 -22.82
CA ILE A 57 1.04 6.97 -23.88
C ILE A 57 0.50 8.41 -23.90
N ALA A 58 0.46 9.09 -22.74
CA ALA A 58 -0.11 10.42 -22.61
C ALA A 58 0.58 11.43 -23.56
N SER A 59 -0.20 12.04 -24.44
CA SER A 59 0.26 13.03 -25.42
C SER A 59 0.16 14.46 -24.89
N GLU A 60 -0.83 14.72 -24.02
CA GLU A 60 -1.06 16.04 -23.44
C GLU A 60 -0.27 16.26 -22.14
N GLU A 61 0.25 17.46 -21.97
CA GLU A 61 1.08 17.84 -20.83
C GLU A 61 0.29 17.86 -19.51
N ARG A 62 -0.98 18.26 -19.59
CA ARG A 62 -1.93 18.19 -18.46
C ARG A 62 -2.21 16.75 -18.03
N GLU A 63 -2.48 15.87 -18.98
CA GLU A 63 -2.75 14.46 -18.70
C GLU A 63 -1.53 13.75 -18.07
N ARG A 64 -0.32 14.04 -18.56
CA ARG A 64 0.92 13.59 -17.92
C ARG A 64 1.07 14.09 -16.49
N ALA A 65 0.70 15.33 -16.20
CA ALA A 65 0.77 15.88 -14.84
C ALA A 65 -0.18 15.13 -13.89
N GLU A 66 -1.40 14.82 -14.35
CA GLU A 66 -2.38 14.05 -13.58
C GLU A 66 -1.89 12.63 -13.29
N TYR A 67 -1.33 11.92 -14.28
CA TYR A 67 -0.78 10.59 -14.05
C TYR A 67 0.47 10.60 -13.16
N ARG A 68 1.33 11.63 -13.24
CA ARG A 68 2.46 11.79 -12.30
C ARG A 68 1.97 12.00 -10.88
N MET A 69 0.94 12.83 -10.69
CA MET A 69 0.33 13.02 -9.38
C MET A 69 -0.22 11.70 -8.84
N LEU A 70 -0.90 10.93 -9.68
CA LEU A 70 -1.45 9.62 -9.31
C LEU A 70 -0.34 8.62 -8.96
N GLN A 71 0.79 8.64 -9.67
CA GLN A 71 1.98 7.84 -9.35
C GLN A 71 2.55 8.20 -7.97
N ILE A 72 2.70 9.50 -7.68
CA ILE A 72 3.20 10.00 -6.40
C ILE A 72 2.27 9.56 -5.26
N LEU A 73 0.96 9.73 -5.42
CA LEU A 73 -0.03 9.31 -4.42
C LEU A 73 0.05 7.80 -4.16
N LEU A 74 0.21 6.99 -5.21
CA LEU A 74 0.39 5.54 -5.08
C LEU A 74 1.65 5.18 -4.27
N ILE A 75 2.77 5.86 -4.53
CA ILE A 75 4.03 5.64 -3.82
C ILE A 75 3.88 6.03 -2.34
N ILE A 76 3.34 7.21 -2.05
CA ILE A 76 3.17 7.68 -0.67
C ILE A 76 2.21 6.75 0.09
N ALA A 77 1.08 6.37 -0.50
CA ALA A 77 0.12 5.46 0.10
C ALA A 77 0.74 4.07 0.38
N PHE A 78 1.57 3.56 -0.53
CA PHE A 78 2.28 2.31 -0.34
C PHE A 78 3.28 2.40 0.81
N ILE A 79 4.10 3.45 0.86
CA ILE A 79 5.09 3.65 1.94
C ILE A 79 4.40 3.73 3.30
N MET A 80 3.30 4.50 3.41
CA MET A 80 2.53 4.59 4.65
C MET A 80 1.95 3.23 5.06
N SER A 81 1.34 2.51 4.12
CA SER A 81 0.72 1.20 4.41
C SER A 81 1.76 0.16 4.82
N ALA A 82 2.87 0.09 4.07
CA ALA A 82 3.98 -0.79 4.39
C ALA A 82 4.61 -0.45 5.75
N GLY A 83 4.76 0.84 6.05
CA GLY A 83 5.25 1.30 7.35
C GLY A 83 4.34 0.89 8.51
N VAL A 84 3.02 1.08 8.38
CA VAL A 84 2.03 0.68 9.40
C VAL A 84 2.04 -0.83 9.62
N LEU A 85 2.02 -1.62 8.55
CA LEU A 85 2.06 -3.09 8.63
C LEU A 85 3.37 -3.61 9.21
N ALA A 86 4.51 -3.07 8.77
CA ALA A 86 5.82 -3.45 9.29
C ALA A 86 5.96 -3.08 10.78
N TYR A 87 5.46 -1.92 11.18
CA TYR A 87 5.42 -1.52 12.59
C TYR A 87 4.51 -2.44 13.41
N GLY A 88 3.28 -2.72 12.93
CA GLY A 88 2.36 -3.66 13.57
C GLY A 88 2.98 -5.04 13.77
N PHE A 89 3.61 -5.56 12.72
CA PHE A 89 4.33 -6.82 12.73
C PHE A 89 5.48 -6.85 13.75
N LEU A 90 6.35 -5.83 13.73
CA LEU A 90 7.48 -5.74 14.65
C LEU A 90 7.01 -5.62 16.11
N LYS A 91 5.97 -4.84 16.37
CA LYS A 91 5.38 -4.69 17.72
C LYS A 91 4.72 -5.98 18.20
N ALA A 92 4.10 -6.73 17.31
CA ALA A 92 3.51 -8.02 17.64
C ALA A 92 4.57 -9.07 18.00
N LEU A 93 5.70 -9.10 17.29
CA LEU A 93 6.84 -10.00 17.58
C LEU A 93 7.71 -9.57 18.76
N PHE A 94 7.95 -8.27 18.88
CA PHE A 94 8.84 -7.68 19.87
C PHE A 94 8.10 -6.61 20.69
N PRO A 95 7.14 -7.01 21.55
CA PRO A 95 6.30 -6.07 22.30
C PRO A 95 7.05 -5.24 23.34
N PHE A 96 8.34 -5.51 23.54
CA PHE A 96 9.23 -4.87 24.51
C PHE A 96 10.07 -3.73 23.89
N VAL A 97 10.08 -3.61 22.55
CA VAL A 97 10.75 -2.51 21.85
C VAL A 97 9.73 -1.35 21.77
N PRO A 98 10.03 -0.18 22.36
CA PRO A 98 9.10 0.95 22.40
C PRO A 98 8.79 1.52 21.01
#